data_AF-A0AAW5VHU4-F1
#
_entry.id   AF-A0AAW5VHU4-F1
#
_cell.length_a   1.000
_cell.length_b   1.000
_cell.length_c   1.000
_cell.angle_alpha   90.00
_cell.angle_beta   90.00
_cell.angle_gamma   90.00
#
_symmetry.space_group_name_H-M   'P 1'
#
loop_
_entity.id
_entity.type
_entity.pdbx_description
1 polymer ?
#
loop_
_entity_poly.entity_id
_entity_poly.type
_entity_poly.pdbx_seq_one_letter_code
_entity_poly.pdbx_strand_id
1 'polypeptide(L)'
;MIERINNHLIKFYPSSSLLESKDKIPRSLNKNSSIGAGNKYLFYKYNGTISGIKREENFTNRDQTFLENLINELDKLNISTINDYYYDILIEKAFDMSIVKYIFKENELHFLKLFEKIYFWRNKTYEGSSVNLGIEIELEEKDKGEKVNILEIFEEDYIAPIGDGVNTFIKTDKNGIISGMGVYEKEDKNAFIPIRFSNISKKPKSQFIILTRLGDIMIVENSQLKFAKKGNYWVEYNHQKLTSRLTAFSNIEENSLKNSIYLSCIDVSFAKTGGLISIIGDDSNFTLTQIVDSDSLNEPKYIEKIRFFNELTKQKSFQSLERQIRKEILAIDGGLILSSSGKIISIGTIVKLPGGSSGGGRTAAAKELSKLGIAIKISNDGYIQLFRKGISNEVLRII
;
A
#
# COMPACT_ATOMS: atom_id res chain seq x y z
N MET A 1 17.99 -10.83 -15.45
CA MET A 1 16.68 -11.43 -15.09
C MET A 1 16.50 -11.68 -13.59
N ILE A 2 17.26 -12.56 -12.93
CA ILE A 2 17.09 -12.91 -11.50
C ILE A 2 17.07 -11.67 -10.59
N GLU A 3 18.00 -10.73 -10.79
CA GLU A 3 18.02 -9.48 -10.04
C GLU A 3 16.73 -8.66 -10.24
N ARG A 4 16.22 -8.58 -11.48
CA ARG A 4 14.96 -7.90 -11.81
C ARG A 4 13.76 -8.60 -11.13
N ILE A 5 13.71 -9.93 -11.13
CA ILE A 5 12.68 -10.71 -10.41
C ILE A 5 12.75 -10.38 -8.91
N ASN A 6 13.94 -10.41 -8.31
CA ASN A 6 14.11 -10.08 -6.90
C ASN A 6 13.69 -8.63 -6.61
N ASN A 7 14.00 -7.67 -7.48
CA ASN A 7 13.60 -6.28 -7.35
C ASN A 7 12.06 -6.10 -7.40
N HIS A 8 11.35 -6.90 -8.18
CA HIS A 8 9.89 -6.93 -8.16
C HIS A 8 9.35 -7.63 -6.90
N LEU A 9 9.97 -8.73 -6.47
CA LEU A 9 9.56 -9.44 -5.26
C LEU A 9 9.71 -8.60 -3.99
N ILE A 10 10.79 -7.81 -3.86
CA ILE A 10 10.97 -6.93 -2.68
C ILE A 10 9.96 -5.78 -2.64
N LYS A 11 9.45 -5.38 -3.79
CA LYS A 11 8.39 -4.38 -3.95
C LYS A 11 7.02 -4.99 -3.65
N PHE A 12 6.82 -6.23 -4.09
CA PHE A 12 5.60 -7.00 -3.85
C PHE A 12 5.40 -7.36 -2.38
N TYR A 13 6.46 -7.75 -1.69
CA TYR A 13 6.45 -8.03 -0.25
C TYR A 13 7.17 -6.91 0.51
N PRO A 14 6.46 -5.88 1.00
CA PRO A 14 7.10 -4.83 1.79
C PRO A 14 7.85 -5.43 2.98
N SER A 15 8.94 -4.78 3.38
CA SER A 15 9.88 -5.21 4.44
C SER A 15 10.81 -6.38 4.08
N SER A 16 10.71 -6.93 2.87
CA SER A 16 11.68 -7.91 2.40
C SER A 16 12.92 -7.23 1.80
N SER A 17 14.01 -7.97 1.76
CA SER A 17 15.29 -7.54 1.22
C SER A 17 15.91 -8.63 0.35
N LEU A 18 16.88 -8.23 -0.47
CA LEU A 18 17.74 -9.15 -1.17
C LEU A 18 18.52 -10.02 -0.18
N LEU A 19 18.92 -11.21 -0.63
CA LEU A 19 19.87 -12.07 0.08
C LEU A 19 21.26 -11.43 0.04
N GLU A 20 21.98 -11.51 1.15
CA GLU A 20 23.37 -11.09 1.29
C GLU A 20 24.31 -12.29 1.13
N SER A 21 25.61 -12.02 0.91
CA SER A 21 26.64 -13.07 0.75
C SER A 21 26.74 -14.06 1.92
N LYS A 22 26.33 -13.64 3.12
CA LYS A 22 26.29 -14.48 4.34
C LYS A 22 25.07 -15.40 4.42
N ASP A 23 24.04 -15.15 3.63
CA ASP A 23 22.79 -15.91 3.68
C ASP A 23 22.99 -17.26 2.97
N LYS A 24 22.60 -18.35 3.64
CA LYS A 24 22.77 -19.71 3.11
C LYS A 24 21.70 -20.01 2.06
N ILE A 25 22.09 -19.98 0.79
CA ILE A 25 21.27 -20.43 -0.32
C ILE A 25 21.31 -21.98 -0.38
N PRO A 26 20.17 -22.68 -0.46
CA PRO A 26 20.16 -24.13 -0.56
C PRO A 26 20.83 -24.62 -1.86
N ARG A 27 21.52 -25.76 -1.79
CA ARG A 27 22.21 -26.35 -2.96
C ARG A 27 21.26 -26.90 -4.01
N SER A 28 20.07 -27.32 -3.60
CA SER A 28 19.02 -27.83 -4.47
C SER A 28 17.65 -27.45 -3.92
N LEU A 29 16.67 -27.36 -4.82
CA LEU A 29 15.26 -27.23 -4.49
C LEU A 29 14.51 -28.39 -5.16
N ASN A 30 13.69 -29.10 -4.39
CA ASN A 30 12.84 -30.18 -4.91
C ASN A 30 11.64 -29.66 -5.72
N LYS A 31 11.30 -28.38 -5.54
CA LYS A 31 10.23 -27.65 -6.25
C LYS A 31 10.79 -26.33 -6.79
N ASN A 32 10.03 -25.65 -7.66
CA ASN A 32 10.42 -24.34 -8.19
C ASN A 32 10.47 -23.24 -7.12
N SER A 33 9.86 -23.45 -5.94
CA SER A 33 9.97 -22.55 -4.79
C SER A 33 10.03 -23.30 -3.45
N SER A 34 10.61 -22.68 -2.43
CA SER A 34 10.62 -23.20 -1.05
C SER A 34 10.68 -22.10 0.01
N ILE A 35 10.18 -22.42 1.20
CA ILE A 35 10.38 -21.61 2.40
C ILE A 35 11.62 -22.14 3.13
N GLY A 36 12.55 -21.25 3.42
CA GLY A 36 13.80 -21.58 4.12
C GLY A 36 13.69 -21.52 5.65
N ALA A 37 14.86 -21.64 6.29
CA ALA A 37 14.97 -21.72 7.74
C ALA A 37 14.24 -20.59 8.48
N GLY A 38 13.54 -20.95 9.56
CA GLY A 38 12.76 -20.02 10.39
C GLY A 38 11.63 -19.30 9.64
N ASN A 39 11.26 -19.81 8.46
CA ASN A 39 10.34 -19.19 7.51
C ASN A 39 10.73 -17.76 7.11
N LYS A 40 12.00 -17.37 7.24
CA LYS A 40 12.47 -16.00 6.92
C LYS A 40 12.94 -15.82 5.49
N TYR A 41 13.08 -16.91 4.76
CA TYR A 41 13.59 -16.94 3.40
C TYR A 41 12.54 -17.53 2.48
N LEU A 42 12.41 -16.93 1.30
CA LEU A 42 11.58 -17.44 0.23
C LEU A 42 12.48 -17.62 -1.00
N PHE A 43 12.75 -18.88 -1.32
CA PHE A 43 13.65 -19.26 -2.40
C PHE A 43 12.87 -19.70 -3.63
N TYR A 44 13.47 -19.50 -4.80
CA TYR A 44 13.01 -20.06 -6.06
C TYR A 44 14.16 -20.53 -6.93
N LYS A 45 13.85 -21.41 -7.88
CA LYS A 45 14.74 -21.85 -8.94
C LYS A 45 14.25 -21.30 -10.27
N TYR A 46 15.09 -20.59 -11.00
CA TYR A 46 14.78 -20.07 -12.33
C TYR A 46 15.97 -20.32 -13.26
N ASN A 47 15.73 -20.93 -14.43
CA ASN A 47 16.77 -21.33 -15.39
C ASN A 47 17.98 -22.03 -14.73
N GLY A 48 17.71 -22.99 -13.83
CA GLY A 48 18.75 -23.75 -13.12
C GLY A 48 19.41 -23.03 -11.95
N THR A 49 19.24 -21.70 -11.81
CA THR A 49 19.84 -20.91 -10.73
C THR A 49 18.87 -20.74 -9.57
N ILE A 50 19.35 -20.91 -8.33
CA ILE A 50 18.56 -20.69 -7.12
C ILE A 50 18.80 -19.27 -6.61
N SER A 51 17.72 -18.55 -6.35
CA SER A 51 17.75 -17.21 -5.73
C SER A 51 16.59 -17.07 -4.75
N GLY A 52 16.40 -15.88 -4.20
CA GLY A 52 15.31 -15.62 -3.27
C GLY A 52 15.37 -14.25 -2.63
N ILE A 53 14.46 -14.06 -1.69
CA ILE A 53 14.39 -12.88 -0.83
C ILE A 53 14.30 -13.32 0.63
N LYS A 54 14.63 -12.42 1.55
CA LYS A 54 14.41 -12.62 2.98
C LYS A 54 13.54 -11.52 3.54
N ARG A 55 12.86 -11.79 4.66
CA ARG A 55 12.17 -10.76 5.44
C ARG A 55 12.17 -11.13 6.92
N GLU A 56 11.94 -10.15 7.80
CA GLU A 56 11.91 -10.44 9.24
C GLU A 56 10.61 -11.14 9.67
N GLU A 57 9.49 -11.04 8.95
CA GLU A 57 8.32 -11.88 9.24
C GLU A 57 8.39 -13.23 8.54
N ASN A 58 7.57 -14.17 9.03
CA ASN A 58 7.50 -15.48 8.41
C ASN A 58 6.81 -15.38 7.04
N PHE A 59 7.47 -15.89 6.01
CA PHE A 59 6.82 -16.41 4.81
C PHE A 59 5.85 -17.53 5.17
N THR A 60 4.76 -17.58 4.43
CA THR A 60 3.67 -18.53 4.59
C THR A 60 3.57 -19.42 3.37
N ASN A 61 2.90 -20.56 3.47
CA ASN A 61 2.65 -21.43 2.32
C ASN A 61 1.94 -20.69 1.18
N ARG A 62 1.12 -19.67 1.49
CA ARG A 62 0.48 -18.82 0.48
C ARG A 62 1.51 -18.04 -0.34
N ASP A 63 2.54 -17.51 0.30
CA ASP A 63 3.61 -16.75 -0.35
C ASP A 63 4.42 -17.67 -1.27
N GLN A 64 4.68 -18.90 -0.81
CA GLN A 64 5.33 -19.94 -1.61
C GLN A 64 4.51 -20.33 -2.83
N THR A 65 3.19 -20.54 -2.67
CA THR A 65 2.28 -20.86 -3.78
C THR A 65 2.22 -19.72 -4.80
N PHE A 66 2.17 -18.46 -4.34
CA PHE A 66 2.23 -17.31 -5.24
C PHE A 66 3.53 -17.29 -6.04
N LEU A 67 4.68 -17.46 -5.37
CA LEU A 67 5.98 -17.50 -6.04
C LEU A 67 6.11 -18.66 -7.01
N GLU A 68 5.58 -19.84 -6.65
CA GLU A 68 5.57 -21.00 -7.55
C GLU A 68 4.78 -20.70 -8.83
N ASN A 69 3.60 -20.08 -8.72
CA ASN A 69 2.83 -19.63 -9.88
C ASN A 69 3.63 -18.62 -10.73
N LEU A 70 4.26 -17.62 -10.09
CA LEU A 70 5.05 -16.60 -10.78
C LEU A 70 6.19 -17.19 -11.61
N ILE A 71 6.96 -18.10 -11.01
CA ILE A 71 8.08 -18.74 -11.70
C ILE A 71 7.59 -19.62 -12.83
N ASN A 72 6.49 -20.36 -12.63
CA ASN A 72 5.90 -21.18 -13.69
C ASN A 72 5.41 -20.32 -14.86
N GLU A 73 4.83 -19.14 -14.62
CA GLU A 73 4.46 -18.23 -15.72
C GLU A 73 5.69 -17.66 -16.44
N LEU A 74 6.77 -17.33 -15.72
CA LEU A 74 8.02 -16.87 -16.32
C LEU A 74 8.72 -17.96 -17.16
N ASP A 75 8.64 -19.22 -16.74
CA ASP A 75 9.21 -20.36 -17.46
C ASP A 75 8.46 -20.61 -18.79
N LYS A 76 7.13 -20.44 -18.81
CA LYS A 76 6.31 -20.57 -20.04
C LYS A 76 6.68 -19.54 -21.10
N LEU A 77 7.15 -18.36 -20.72
CA LEU A 77 7.47 -17.26 -21.64
C LEU A 77 8.76 -17.49 -22.44
N ASN A 78 9.47 -18.61 -22.23
CA ASN A 78 10.73 -18.99 -22.90
C ASN A 78 11.70 -17.82 -23.12
N ILE A 79 11.97 -17.12 -22.02
CA ILE A 79 12.63 -15.80 -21.98
C ILE A 79 14.08 -15.85 -22.50
N SER A 80 14.67 -17.04 -22.60
CA SER A 80 16.05 -17.26 -23.08
C SER A 80 16.34 -16.70 -24.49
N THR A 81 15.31 -16.46 -25.29
CA THR A 81 15.41 -15.92 -26.65
C THR A 81 15.02 -14.44 -26.75
N ILE A 82 14.59 -13.83 -25.65
CA ILE A 82 14.03 -12.48 -25.62
C ILE A 82 15.11 -11.46 -25.20
N ASN A 83 15.11 -10.30 -25.84
CA ASN A 83 16.01 -9.20 -25.50
C ASN A 83 15.78 -8.72 -24.06
N ASP A 84 16.86 -8.50 -23.29
CA ASP A 84 16.85 -8.04 -21.89
C ASP A 84 16.06 -6.73 -21.69
N TYR A 85 15.90 -5.91 -22.74
CA TYR A 85 15.05 -4.72 -22.75
C TYR A 85 13.60 -5.02 -22.35
N TYR A 86 13.06 -6.19 -22.71
CA TYR A 86 11.65 -6.54 -22.45
C TYR A 86 11.42 -7.21 -21.08
N TYR A 87 12.46 -7.50 -20.31
CA TYR A 87 12.33 -8.33 -19.11
C TYR A 87 11.44 -7.72 -18.04
N ASP A 88 11.50 -6.40 -17.80
CA ASP A 88 10.65 -5.78 -16.77
C ASP A 88 9.16 -5.87 -17.15
N ILE A 89 8.84 -5.74 -18.45
CA ILE A 89 7.47 -5.88 -18.97
C ILE A 89 6.98 -7.32 -18.79
N LEU A 90 7.82 -8.31 -19.10
CA LEU A 90 7.47 -9.72 -18.94
C LEU A 90 7.29 -10.10 -17.48
N ILE A 91 8.16 -9.61 -16.59
CA ILE A 91 8.01 -9.81 -15.14
C ILE A 91 6.71 -9.17 -14.67
N GLU A 92 6.44 -7.93 -15.06
CA GLU A 92 5.18 -7.25 -14.72
C GLU A 92 3.96 -8.07 -15.14
N LYS A 93 3.94 -8.60 -16.37
CA LYS A 93 2.84 -9.45 -16.85
C LYS A 93 2.76 -10.77 -16.12
N ALA A 94 3.87 -11.40 -15.77
CA ALA A 94 3.87 -12.61 -14.96
C ALA A 94 3.29 -12.37 -13.55
N PHE A 95 3.51 -11.18 -12.97
CA PHE A 95 2.86 -10.77 -11.72
C PHE A 95 1.35 -10.58 -11.91
N ASP A 96 0.90 -9.91 -12.98
CA ASP A 96 -0.53 -9.77 -13.29
C ASP A 96 -1.21 -11.16 -13.36
N MET A 97 -0.61 -12.09 -14.11
CA MET A 97 -1.08 -13.47 -14.24
C MET A 97 -1.12 -14.21 -12.90
N SER A 98 -0.07 -14.09 -12.10
CA SER A 98 0.03 -14.75 -10.80
C SER A 98 -1.01 -14.24 -9.80
N ILE A 99 -1.29 -12.93 -9.81
CA ILE A 99 -2.31 -12.31 -8.96
C ILE A 99 -3.70 -12.75 -9.39
N VAL A 100 -4.00 -12.71 -10.69
CA VAL A 100 -5.29 -13.18 -11.21
C VAL A 100 -5.53 -14.64 -10.83
N LYS A 101 -4.55 -15.50 -11.06
CA LYS A 101 -4.60 -16.92 -10.68
C LYS A 101 -4.76 -17.13 -9.18
N TYR A 102 -4.08 -16.34 -8.37
CA TYR A 102 -4.15 -16.42 -6.92
C TYR A 102 -5.53 -16.03 -6.38
N ILE A 103 -6.14 -14.99 -6.93
CA ILE A 103 -7.39 -14.39 -6.42
C ILE A 103 -8.62 -15.08 -7.01
N PHE A 104 -8.66 -15.20 -8.35
CA PHE A 104 -9.88 -15.59 -9.05
C PHE A 104 -9.95 -17.10 -9.31
N LYS A 105 -8.81 -17.80 -9.38
CA LYS A 105 -8.63 -19.25 -9.58
C LYS A 105 -9.35 -19.84 -10.82
N GLU A 106 -10.67 -19.74 -10.85
CA GLU A 106 -11.53 -19.99 -11.99
C GLU A 106 -11.52 -18.75 -12.92
N ASN A 107 -11.71 -18.95 -14.22
CA ASN A 107 -11.82 -17.88 -15.21
C ASN A 107 -10.60 -16.94 -15.33
N GLU A 108 -9.38 -17.45 -15.10
CA GLU A 108 -8.14 -16.67 -15.19
C GLU A 108 -8.05 -15.81 -16.46
N LEU A 109 -8.38 -16.38 -17.62
CA LEU A 109 -8.33 -15.69 -18.91
C LEU A 109 -9.29 -14.50 -19.00
N HIS A 110 -10.49 -14.62 -18.40
CA HIS A 110 -11.47 -13.54 -18.37
C HIS A 110 -10.91 -12.35 -17.58
N PHE A 111 -10.39 -12.59 -16.37
CA PHE A 111 -9.84 -11.54 -15.54
C PHE A 111 -8.55 -10.95 -16.11
N LEU A 112 -7.73 -11.73 -16.80
CA LEU A 112 -6.57 -11.17 -17.51
C LEU A 112 -7.00 -10.15 -18.58
N LYS A 113 -8.00 -10.50 -19.39
CA LYS A 113 -8.59 -9.55 -20.36
C LYS A 113 -9.19 -8.34 -19.65
N LEU A 114 -9.87 -8.53 -18.53
CA LEU A 114 -10.42 -7.41 -17.76
C LEU A 114 -9.32 -6.44 -17.29
N PHE A 115 -8.19 -6.96 -16.81
CA PHE A 115 -7.05 -6.13 -16.42
C PHE A 115 -6.44 -5.38 -17.61
N GLU A 116 -6.34 -5.99 -18.79
CA GLU A 116 -5.95 -5.29 -20.01
C GLU A 116 -6.87 -4.11 -20.32
N LYS A 117 -8.19 -4.30 -20.19
CA LYS A 117 -9.16 -3.23 -20.38
C LYS A 117 -9.07 -2.15 -19.28
N ILE A 118 -8.75 -2.51 -18.04
CA ILE A 118 -8.47 -1.54 -16.97
C ILE A 118 -7.19 -0.74 -17.28
N TYR A 119 -6.14 -1.38 -17.81
CA TYR A 119 -4.92 -0.69 -18.23
C TYR A 119 -5.16 0.28 -19.39
N PHE A 120 -6.07 -0.05 -20.29
CA PHE A 120 -6.50 0.87 -21.33
C PHE A 120 -7.08 2.15 -20.72
N TRP A 121 -8.02 2.05 -19.77
CA TRP A 121 -8.60 3.23 -19.12
C TRP A 121 -7.63 3.99 -18.22
N ARG A 122 -6.71 3.29 -17.55
CA ARG A 122 -5.66 3.90 -16.74
C ARG A 122 -4.84 4.93 -17.54
N ASN A 123 -4.65 4.70 -18.84
CA ASN A 123 -3.85 5.55 -19.72
C ASN A 123 -4.70 6.52 -20.57
N LYS A 124 -6.01 6.58 -20.33
CA LYS A 124 -6.93 7.45 -21.05
C LYS A 124 -7.51 8.54 -20.15
N THR A 125 -7.99 9.59 -20.80
CA THR A 125 -8.83 10.61 -20.18
C THR A 125 -10.19 10.62 -20.84
N TYR A 126 -11.21 10.99 -20.08
CA TYR A 126 -12.56 11.26 -20.56
C TYR A 126 -12.92 12.68 -20.12
N GLU A 127 -13.31 13.53 -21.07
CA GLU A 127 -13.58 14.96 -20.84
C GLU A 127 -12.42 15.69 -20.11
N GLY A 128 -11.17 15.31 -20.42
CA GLY A 128 -9.96 15.90 -19.84
C GLY A 128 -9.60 15.42 -18.42
N SER A 129 -10.40 14.50 -17.84
CA SER A 129 -10.14 13.90 -16.53
C SER A 129 -9.68 12.45 -16.66
N SER A 130 -8.76 12.03 -15.79
CA SER A 130 -8.38 10.61 -15.68
C SER A 130 -9.59 9.77 -15.29
N VAL A 131 -9.77 8.64 -15.98
CA VAL A 131 -10.89 7.73 -15.72
C VAL A 131 -10.67 6.98 -14.41
N ASN A 132 -11.73 6.88 -13.60
CA ASN A 132 -11.81 6.03 -12.43
C ASN A 132 -12.95 5.05 -12.59
N LEU A 133 -12.74 3.82 -12.13
CA LEU A 133 -13.66 2.72 -12.35
C LEU A 133 -13.76 1.83 -11.11
N GLY A 134 -14.96 1.34 -10.82
CA GLY A 134 -15.26 0.35 -9.81
C GLY A 134 -16.00 -0.85 -10.40
N ILE A 135 -15.46 -2.04 -10.17
CA ILE A 135 -16.11 -3.30 -10.52
C ILE A 135 -16.30 -4.11 -9.26
N GLU A 136 -17.53 -4.52 -8.98
CA GLU A 136 -17.87 -5.50 -7.95
C GLU A 136 -18.07 -6.86 -8.62
N ILE A 137 -17.31 -7.86 -8.20
CA ILE A 137 -17.37 -9.23 -8.70
C ILE A 137 -18.07 -10.07 -7.63
N GLU A 138 -19.30 -10.49 -7.93
CA GLU A 138 -20.07 -11.44 -7.14
C GLU A 138 -19.55 -12.86 -7.44
N LEU A 139 -19.10 -13.58 -6.41
CA LEU A 139 -18.51 -14.92 -6.56
C LEU A 139 -19.54 -16.02 -6.82
N GLU A 140 -20.83 -15.70 -6.73
CA GLU A 140 -21.94 -16.60 -7.03
C GLU A 140 -22.47 -16.33 -8.43
N GLU A 141 -22.71 -17.39 -9.21
CA GLU A 141 -23.33 -17.27 -10.53
C GLU A 141 -24.79 -16.83 -10.39
N LYS A 142 -25.18 -15.86 -11.21
CA LYS A 142 -26.58 -15.49 -11.38
C LYS A 142 -27.02 -15.89 -12.78
N ASP A 143 -28.04 -16.73 -12.84
CA ASP A 143 -28.66 -17.12 -14.09
C ASP A 143 -29.98 -16.36 -14.26
N LYS A 144 -30.14 -15.69 -15.42
CA LYS A 144 -31.39 -15.37 -16.16
C LYS A 144 -31.22 -14.16 -17.09
N GLY A 145 -31.43 -14.37 -18.39
CA GLY A 145 -31.68 -13.30 -19.37
C GLY A 145 -30.65 -13.16 -20.50
N GLU A 146 -30.87 -12.19 -21.40
CA GLU A 146 -29.82 -11.70 -22.30
C GLU A 146 -28.66 -11.17 -21.44
N LYS A 147 -27.45 -11.66 -21.73
CA LYS A 147 -26.27 -11.41 -20.92
C LYS A 147 -25.33 -10.50 -21.68
N VAL A 148 -25.06 -9.32 -21.15
CA VAL A 148 -23.99 -8.45 -21.63
C VAL A 148 -22.73 -8.80 -20.86
N ASN A 149 -21.66 -9.20 -21.57
CA ASN A 149 -20.36 -9.38 -20.94
C ASN A 149 -19.65 -8.03 -20.83
N ILE A 150 -19.10 -7.74 -19.66
CA ILE A 150 -18.41 -6.47 -19.42
C ILE A 150 -17.24 -6.24 -20.40
N LEU A 151 -16.58 -7.31 -20.87
CA LEU A 151 -15.47 -7.22 -21.82
C LEU A 151 -15.89 -6.77 -23.23
N GLU A 152 -17.15 -6.99 -23.61
CA GLU A 152 -17.68 -6.61 -24.93
C GLU A 152 -17.91 -5.11 -25.05
N ILE A 153 -18.19 -4.45 -23.93
CA ILE A 153 -18.54 -3.02 -23.89
C ILE A 153 -17.48 -2.16 -23.19
N PHE A 154 -16.44 -2.75 -22.61
CA PHE A 154 -15.54 -2.05 -21.69
C PHE A 154 -14.84 -0.84 -22.30
N GLU A 155 -14.56 -0.87 -23.60
CA GLU A 155 -13.83 0.20 -24.30
C GLU A 155 -14.76 1.28 -24.87
N GLU A 156 -16.06 1.12 -24.73
CA GLU A 156 -17.04 2.12 -25.14
C GLU A 156 -16.96 3.36 -24.24
N ASP A 157 -17.04 4.54 -24.83
CA ASP A 157 -16.82 5.80 -24.11
C ASP A 157 -17.85 6.04 -22.99
N TYR A 158 -19.05 5.47 -23.10
CA TYR A 158 -20.07 5.57 -22.05
C TYR A 158 -19.74 4.78 -20.78
N ILE A 159 -18.74 3.88 -20.80
CA ILE A 159 -18.26 3.20 -19.58
C ILE A 159 -17.46 4.15 -18.69
N ALA A 160 -16.72 5.10 -19.27
CA ALA A 160 -15.83 5.99 -18.54
C ALA A 160 -16.50 6.75 -17.37
N PRO A 161 -17.74 7.28 -17.49
CA PRO A 161 -18.43 7.93 -16.37
C PRO A 161 -19.17 6.96 -15.43
N ILE A 162 -19.28 5.67 -15.74
CA ILE A 162 -20.09 4.70 -14.98
C ILE A 162 -19.23 3.97 -13.94
N GLY A 163 -19.70 3.95 -12.69
CA GLY A 163 -19.05 3.20 -11.62
C GLY A 163 -17.76 3.87 -11.16
N ASP A 164 -17.87 4.96 -10.41
CA ASP A 164 -16.74 5.78 -9.96
C ASP A 164 -15.72 5.05 -9.06
N GLY A 165 -15.99 3.81 -8.65
CA GLY A 165 -15.12 3.02 -7.77
C GLY A 165 -14.97 3.59 -6.37
N VAL A 166 -15.78 4.60 -6.04
CA VAL A 166 -15.91 5.16 -4.70
C VAL A 166 -17.26 4.75 -4.17
N ASN A 167 -18.36 5.32 -4.68
CA ASN A 167 -19.72 5.04 -4.23
C ASN A 167 -20.46 4.08 -5.14
N THR A 168 -20.06 3.97 -6.40
CA THR A 168 -20.77 3.25 -7.45
C THR A 168 -19.86 2.25 -8.15
N PHE A 169 -20.40 1.06 -8.44
CA PHE A 169 -19.66 -0.05 -9.01
C PHE A 169 -20.50 -0.77 -10.06
N ILE A 170 -19.89 -1.15 -11.17
CA ILE A 170 -20.48 -2.09 -12.12
C ILE A 170 -20.44 -3.46 -11.47
N LYS A 171 -21.59 -4.11 -11.30
CA LYS A 171 -21.66 -5.47 -10.75
C LYS A 171 -21.54 -6.49 -11.87
N THR A 172 -20.66 -7.46 -11.66
CA THR A 172 -20.54 -8.63 -12.52
C THR A 172 -20.54 -9.91 -11.69
N ASP A 173 -20.91 -11.02 -12.30
CA ASP A 173 -20.56 -12.33 -11.77
C ASP A 173 -19.07 -12.67 -12.04
N LYS A 174 -18.63 -13.86 -11.62
CA LYS A 174 -17.27 -14.38 -11.87
C LYS A 174 -16.94 -14.63 -13.36
N ASN A 175 -17.92 -14.58 -14.25
CA ASN A 175 -17.78 -14.74 -15.70
C ASN A 175 -17.81 -13.38 -16.45
N GLY A 176 -17.97 -12.28 -15.70
CA GLY A 176 -18.06 -10.92 -16.22
C GLY A 176 -19.42 -10.55 -16.78
N ILE A 177 -20.46 -11.32 -16.50
CA ILE A 177 -21.82 -10.98 -16.89
C ILE A 177 -22.32 -9.87 -15.99
N ILE A 178 -22.74 -8.75 -16.58
CA ILE A 178 -23.22 -7.59 -15.83
C ILE A 178 -24.56 -7.92 -15.17
N SER A 179 -24.65 -7.72 -13.86
CA SER A 179 -25.88 -7.95 -13.06
C SER A 179 -26.53 -6.64 -12.57
N GLY A 180 -25.89 -5.49 -12.83
CA GLY A 180 -26.43 -4.15 -12.53
C GLY A 180 -25.39 -3.23 -11.91
N MET A 181 -25.85 -2.33 -11.04
CA MET A 181 -25.00 -1.38 -10.31
C MET A 181 -25.01 -1.62 -8.80
N GLY A 182 -23.87 -1.43 -8.16
CA GLY A 182 -23.71 -1.32 -6.72
C GLY A 182 -23.66 0.15 -6.32
N VAL A 183 -24.38 0.51 -5.26
CA VAL A 183 -24.32 1.84 -4.63
C VAL A 183 -24.01 1.65 -3.15
N TYR A 184 -22.99 2.34 -2.67
CA TYR A 184 -22.41 2.21 -1.33
C TYR A 184 -22.20 3.58 -0.72
N GLU A 185 -22.89 3.89 0.36
CA GLU A 185 -22.82 5.22 0.98
C GLU A 185 -22.25 5.19 2.39
N LYS A 186 -22.30 4.04 3.06
CA LYS A 186 -21.95 3.93 4.47
C LYS A 186 -20.51 3.47 4.66
N GLU A 187 -19.65 4.40 5.07
CA GLU A 187 -18.27 4.13 5.46
C GLU A 187 -18.17 3.14 6.64
N ASP A 188 -17.22 2.21 6.54
CA ASP A 188 -16.72 1.45 7.68
C ASP A 188 -15.36 2.01 8.10
N LYS A 189 -15.39 2.73 9.21
CA LYS A 189 -14.21 3.38 9.79
C LYS A 189 -13.11 2.38 10.17
N ASN A 190 -13.45 1.09 10.34
CA ASN A 190 -12.52 0.03 10.73
C ASN A 190 -11.98 -0.79 9.55
N ALA A 191 -12.46 -0.53 8.32
CA ALA A 191 -12.00 -1.27 7.15
C ALA A 191 -10.52 -0.96 6.84
N PHE A 192 -9.75 -2.00 6.52
CA PHE A 192 -8.35 -1.88 6.14
C PHE A 192 -8.18 -1.56 4.65
N ILE A 193 -8.88 -0.53 4.21
CA ILE A 193 -8.83 0.05 2.87
C ILE A 193 -8.73 1.58 3.02
N PRO A 194 -8.15 2.32 2.06
CA PRO A 194 -8.12 3.79 2.14
C PRO A 194 -9.52 4.35 2.40
N ILE A 195 -9.64 5.33 3.29
CA ILE A 195 -10.91 5.80 3.85
C ILE A 195 -11.94 6.19 2.80
N ARG A 196 -11.47 6.74 1.66
CA ARG A 196 -12.31 7.10 0.52
C ARG A 196 -13.09 5.92 -0.06
N PHE A 197 -12.57 4.70 0.06
CA PHE A 197 -13.18 3.47 -0.44
C PHE A 197 -13.79 2.64 0.69
N SER A 198 -13.91 3.19 1.90
CA SER A 198 -14.32 2.44 3.10
C SER A 198 -15.79 2.00 3.12
N ASN A 199 -16.58 2.44 2.15
CA ASN A 199 -18.02 2.17 2.02
C ASN A 199 -18.35 0.78 1.43
N ILE A 200 -17.41 0.11 0.76
CA ILE A 200 -17.60 -1.26 0.20
C ILE A 200 -17.40 -2.40 1.21
N SER A 201 -17.10 -2.04 2.45
CA SER A 201 -16.62 -2.85 3.57
C SER A 201 -17.60 -3.86 4.19
N LYS A 202 -18.68 -4.27 3.51
CA LYS A 202 -19.70 -5.18 4.09
C LYS A 202 -20.21 -6.26 3.13
N LYS A 203 -19.45 -6.59 2.10
CA LYS A 203 -19.82 -7.62 1.12
C LYS A 203 -18.85 -8.82 1.18
N PRO A 204 -19.09 -9.81 2.05
CA PRO A 204 -18.16 -10.93 2.27
C PRO A 204 -18.07 -11.91 1.09
N LYS A 205 -18.98 -11.83 0.11
CA LYS A 205 -19.00 -12.67 -1.09
C LYS A 205 -18.65 -11.91 -2.38
N SER A 206 -18.13 -10.70 -2.23
CA SER A 206 -17.74 -9.87 -3.37
C SER A 206 -16.26 -9.53 -3.28
N GLN A 207 -15.62 -9.50 -4.44
CA GLN A 207 -14.30 -8.92 -4.64
C GLN A 207 -14.47 -7.61 -5.42
N PHE A 208 -13.65 -6.61 -5.14
CA PHE A 208 -13.73 -5.32 -5.81
C PHE A 208 -12.42 -5.02 -6.53
N ILE A 209 -12.53 -4.60 -7.78
CA ILE A 209 -11.40 -4.03 -8.53
C ILE A 209 -11.68 -2.54 -8.72
N ILE A 210 -10.72 -1.70 -8.33
CA ILE A 210 -10.86 -0.24 -8.39
C ILE A 210 -9.70 0.33 -9.18
N LEU A 211 -9.99 1.09 -10.24
CA LEU A 211 -9.07 2.02 -10.86
C LEU A 211 -9.29 3.40 -10.25
N THR A 212 -8.27 3.91 -9.57
CA THR A 212 -8.34 5.24 -8.97
C THR A 212 -8.05 6.34 -10.01
N ARG A 213 -8.52 7.56 -9.75
CA ARG A 213 -8.20 8.75 -10.58
C ARG A 213 -6.69 9.02 -10.71
N LEU A 214 -5.89 8.49 -9.79
CA LEU A 214 -4.44 8.66 -9.78
C LEU A 214 -3.70 7.50 -10.48
N GLY A 215 -4.45 6.64 -11.17
CA GLY A 215 -3.93 5.53 -11.97
C GLY A 215 -3.50 4.29 -11.17
N ASP A 216 -3.75 4.25 -9.86
CA ASP A 216 -3.49 3.06 -9.05
C ASP A 216 -4.66 2.07 -9.21
N ILE A 217 -4.35 0.77 -9.28
CA ILE A 217 -5.36 -0.31 -9.34
C ILE A 217 -5.37 -1.00 -7.98
N MET A 218 -6.54 -1.19 -7.38
CA MET A 218 -6.70 -1.87 -6.09
C MET A 218 -7.56 -3.12 -6.26
N ILE A 219 -7.21 -4.15 -5.51
CA ILE A 219 -8.06 -5.34 -5.32
C ILE A 219 -8.42 -5.42 -3.84
N VAL A 220 -9.71 -5.31 -3.56
CA VAL A 220 -10.27 -5.31 -2.21
C VAL A 220 -11.13 -6.55 -2.02
N GLU A 221 -10.93 -7.23 -0.90
CA GLU A 221 -11.70 -8.40 -0.50
C GLU A 221 -11.91 -8.37 1.01
N ASN A 222 -13.13 -8.70 1.46
CA ASN A 222 -13.45 -8.76 2.89
C ASN A 222 -13.07 -7.48 3.65
N SER A 223 -13.32 -6.32 3.05
CA SER A 223 -13.05 -5.00 3.65
C SER A 223 -11.56 -4.72 3.89
N GLN A 224 -10.69 -5.39 3.14
CA GLN A 224 -9.26 -5.26 3.22
C GLN A 224 -8.66 -5.08 1.83
N LEU A 225 -7.71 -4.16 1.70
CA LEU A 225 -6.90 -4.03 0.51
C LEU A 225 -5.97 -5.24 0.46
N LYS A 226 -6.11 -6.11 -0.54
CA LYS A 226 -5.24 -7.28 -0.68
C LYS A 226 -4.02 -6.95 -1.52
N PHE A 227 -4.26 -6.30 -2.64
CA PHE A 227 -3.21 -5.92 -3.59
C PHE A 227 -3.47 -4.52 -4.12
N ALA A 228 -2.39 -3.78 -4.38
CA ALA A 228 -2.47 -2.60 -5.21
C ALA A 228 -1.35 -2.58 -6.23
N LYS A 229 -1.66 -2.15 -7.45
CA LYS A 229 -0.68 -1.81 -8.46
C LYS A 229 -0.48 -0.30 -8.45
N LYS A 230 0.72 0.11 -8.09
CA LYS A 230 1.16 1.52 -8.13
C LYS A 230 2.29 1.64 -9.14
N GLY A 231 2.10 2.47 -10.16
CA GLY A 231 3.02 2.46 -11.30
C GLY A 231 3.03 1.07 -11.96
N ASN A 232 4.19 0.46 -12.06
CA ASN A 232 4.39 -0.86 -12.68
C ASN A 232 4.55 -1.99 -11.65
N TYR A 233 4.34 -1.68 -10.37
CA TYR A 233 4.62 -2.61 -9.30
C TYR A 233 3.36 -2.97 -8.53
N TRP A 234 3.18 -4.27 -8.34
CA TRP A 234 2.23 -4.80 -7.39
C TRP A 234 2.82 -4.78 -5.98
N VAL A 235 1.93 -4.57 -5.02
CA VAL A 235 2.22 -4.63 -3.58
C VAL A 235 1.15 -5.47 -2.92
N GLU A 236 1.55 -6.45 -2.10
CA GLU A 236 0.68 -7.17 -1.19
C GLU A 236 0.51 -6.37 0.12
N TYR A 237 -0.74 -6.22 0.56
CA TYR A 237 -1.09 -5.53 1.79
C TYR A 237 -1.47 -6.52 2.90
N ASN A 238 -0.46 -7.04 3.59
CA ASN A 238 -0.67 -7.79 4.82
C ASN A 238 -0.80 -6.84 6.03
N HIS A 239 -2.02 -6.32 6.26
CA HIS A 239 -2.27 -5.24 7.22
C HIS A 239 -1.74 -5.50 8.63
N GLN A 240 -1.86 -6.72 9.15
CA GLN A 240 -1.38 -7.07 10.49
C GLN A 240 0.15 -6.95 10.57
N LYS A 241 0.86 -7.53 9.58
CA LYS A 241 2.33 -7.46 9.50
C LYS A 241 2.80 -6.03 9.30
N LEU A 242 2.20 -5.30 8.35
CA LEU A 242 2.56 -3.91 8.04
C LEU A 242 2.34 -2.98 9.23
N THR A 243 1.20 -3.10 9.93
CA THR A 243 0.94 -2.35 11.17
C THR A 243 2.01 -2.62 12.21
N SER A 244 2.31 -3.90 12.44
CA SER A 244 3.29 -4.32 13.45
C SER A 244 4.69 -3.79 13.14
N ARG A 245 5.07 -3.71 11.86
CA ARG A 245 6.38 -3.20 11.43
C ARG A 245 6.48 -1.69 11.45
N LEU A 246 5.47 -1.01 10.93
CA LEU A 246 5.42 0.45 10.92
C LEU A 246 5.47 1.02 12.34
N THR A 247 4.96 0.28 13.32
CA THR A 247 4.92 0.70 14.72
C THR A 247 5.94 -0.02 15.60
N ALA A 248 6.82 -0.84 15.03
CA ALA A 248 7.91 -1.46 15.78
C ALA A 248 8.83 -0.37 16.35
N PHE A 249 9.30 -0.53 17.59
CA PHE A 249 10.16 0.45 18.30
C PHE A 249 9.49 1.79 18.64
N SER A 250 8.16 1.90 18.53
CA SER A 250 7.41 3.11 18.94
C SER A 250 7.03 3.15 20.42
N ASN A 251 7.27 2.08 21.17
CA ASN A 251 6.76 1.86 22.53
C ASN A 251 5.23 1.96 22.68
N ILE A 252 4.48 1.90 21.57
CA ILE A 252 3.01 1.89 21.62
C ILE A 252 2.52 0.54 22.14
N GLU A 253 1.73 0.56 23.19
CA GLU A 253 1.04 -0.64 23.70
C GLU A 253 -0.31 -0.84 23.01
N GLU A 254 -1.11 0.23 22.88
CA GLU A 254 -2.48 0.16 22.41
C GLU A 254 -2.60 -0.19 20.90
N ASN A 255 -3.30 -1.28 20.59
CA ASN A 255 -3.52 -1.71 19.20
C ASN A 255 -4.37 -0.72 18.40
N SER A 256 -5.30 0.00 19.03
CA SER A 256 -6.14 1.00 18.36
C SER A 256 -5.29 2.15 17.80
N LEU A 257 -4.24 2.57 18.52
CA LEU A 257 -3.28 3.58 18.08
C LEU A 257 -2.41 3.06 16.94
N LYS A 258 -1.90 1.83 17.06
CA LYS A 258 -1.12 1.21 15.97
C LYS A 258 -1.92 1.15 14.67
N ASN A 259 -3.16 0.68 14.74
CA ASN A 259 -4.07 0.62 13.61
C ASN A 259 -4.40 2.02 13.08
N SER A 260 -4.64 3.00 13.95
CA SER A 260 -4.94 4.37 13.55
C SER A 260 -3.77 5.03 12.81
N ILE A 261 -2.52 4.80 13.24
CA ILE A 261 -1.32 5.27 12.55
C ILE A 261 -1.21 4.62 11.18
N TYR A 262 -1.32 3.29 11.11
CA TYR A 262 -1.23 2.56 9.86
C TYR A 262 -2.29 3.00 8.85
N LEU A 263 -3.56 3.03 9.25
CA LEU A 263 -4.67 3.43 8.39
C LEU A 263 -4.51 4.88 7.91
N SER A 264 -4.04 5.79 8.76
CA SER A 264 -3.78 7.17 8.35
C SER A 264 -2.65 7.26 7.31
N CYS A 265 -1.61 6.42 7.43
CA CYS A 265 -0.55 6.33 6.42
C CYS A 265 -1.09 5.81 5.08
N ILE A 266 -1.97 4.80 5.10
CA ILE A 266 -2.65 4.28 3.91
C ILE A 266 -3.53 5.37 3.27
N ASP A 267 -4.27 6.11 4.08
CA ASP A 267 -5.17 7.17 3.60
C ASP A 267 -4.42 8.30 2.89
N VAL A 268 -3.29 8.73 3.46
CA VAL A 268 -2.43 9.76 2.88
C VAL A 268 -1.67 9.23 1.65
N SER A 269 -1.23 7.96 1.69
CA SER A 269 -0.55 7.29 0.59
C SER A 269 -1.41 7.24 -0.68
N PHE A 270 -2.65 6.76 -0.57
CA PHE A 270 -3.57 6.68 -1.72
C PHE A 270 -4.17 8.03 -2.11
N ALA A 271 -4.13 9.02 -1.23
CA ALA A 271 -4.49 10.39 -1.59
C ALA A 271 -3.36 11.16 -2.28
N LYS A 272 -2.12 10.63 -2.27
CA LYS A 272 -0.92 11.26 -2.85
C LYS A 272 -0.66 12.70 -2.34
N THR A 273 -1.07 12.98 -1.10
CA THR A 273 -0.92 14.32 -0.50
C THR A 273 0.41 14.51 0.25
N GLY A 274 1.11 13.41 0.54
CA GLY A 274 2.30 13.40 1.39
C GLY A 274 1.96 13.63 2.87
N GLY A 275 2.90 13.28 3.75
CA GLY A 275 2.75 13.46 5.18
C GLY A 275 3.99 13.04 5.97
N LEU A 276 4.06 13.47 7.21
CA LEU A 276 5.12 13.09 8.14
C LEU A 276 4.51 12.90 9.53
N ILE A 277 4.65 11.70 10.09
CA ILE A 277 4.25 11.40 11.46
C ILE A 277 5.45 10.86 12.24
N SER A 278 5.63 11.33 13.47
CA SER A 278 6.64 10.82 14.39
C SER A 278 6.01 10.43 15.70
N ILE A 279 6.51 9.34 16.27
CA ILE A 279 6.11 8.85 17.57
C ILE A 279 7.34 8.89 18.48
N ILE A 280 7.24 9.70 19.54
CA ILE A 280 8.25 9.80 20.58
C ILE A 280 8.13 8.56 21.47
N GLY A 281 9.23 7.80 21.56
CA GLY A 281 9.24 6.52 22.27
C GLY A 281 9.20 6.68 23.79
N ASP A 282 9.92 7.68 24.31
CA ASP A 282 9.90 8.09 25.71
C ASP A 282 9.62 9.60 25.77
N ASP A 283 8.42 9.96 26.20
CA ASP A 283 7.96 11.34 26.27
C ASP A 283 8.14 11.97 27.66
N SER A 284 8.67 11.24 28.65
CA SER A 284 8.82 11.72 30.03
C SER A 284 9.66 13.00 30.14
N ASN A 285 10.71 13.11 29.33
CA ASN A 285 11.62 14.25 29.28
C ASN A 285 11.57 14.98 27.92
N PHE A 286 10.57 14.69 27.08
CA PHE A 286 10.47 15.30 25.77
C PHE A 286 9.98 16.76 25.88
N THR A 287 10.69 17.66 25.22
CA THR A 287 10.29 19.07 25.07
C THR A 287 10.35 19.47 23.59
N LEU A 288 9.39 20.28 23.15
CA LEU A 288 9.33 20.73 21.74
C LEU A 288 10.59 21.48 21.30
N THR A 289 11.29 22.15 22.22
CA THR A 289 12.57 22.83 21.96
C THR A 289 13.67 21.88 21.49
N GLN A 290 13.53 20.57 21.70
CA GLN A 290 14.46 19.56 21.16
C GLN A 290 14.37 19.44 19.64
N ILE A 291 13.23 19.80 19.04
CA ILE A 291 12.97 19.62 17.60
C ILE A 291 12.50 20.89 16.88
N VAL A 292 12.14 21.95 17.61
CA VAL A 292 11.77 23.26 17.08
C VAL A 292 12.68 24.32 17.69
N ASP A 293 13.02 25.34 16.91
CA ASP A 293 13.75 26.51 17.42
C ASP A 293 12.93 27.27 18.46
N SER A 294 13.58 27.71 19.54
CA SER A 294 12.90 28.37 20.67
C SER A 294 12.18 29.65 20.26
N ASP A 295 12.74 30.38 19.31
CA ASP A 295 12.16 31.64 18.82
C ASP A 295 10.84 31.37 18.09
N SER A 296 10.80 30.33 17.26
CA SER A 296 9.60 29.88 16.55
C SER A 296 8.46 29.48 17.50
N LEU A 297 8.78 28.90 18.67
CA LEU A 297 7.76 28.52 19.67
C LEU A 297 7.08 29.74 20.31
N ASN A 298 7.77 30.87 20.37
CA ASN A 298 7.27 32.12 20.93
C ASN A 298 6.56 33.00 19.89
N GLU A 299 6.58 32.62 18.61
CA GLU A 299 5.90 33.37 17.57
C GLU A 299 4.38 33.33 17.77
N PRO A 300 3.67 34.48 17.74
CA PRO A 300 2.23 34.53 17.90
C PRO A 300 1.46 33.59 16.95
N LYS A 301 1.90 33.47 15.69
CA LYS A 301 1.30 32.57 14.69
C LYS A 301 1.42 31.10 15.08
N TYR A 302 2.53 30.70 15.69
CA TYR A 302 2.72 29.32 16.15
C TYR A 302 1.78 29.00 17.32
N ILE A 303 1.62 29.95 18.26
CA ILE A 303 0.70 29.83 19.39
C ILE A 303 -0.77 29.75 18.90
N GLU A 304 -1.15 30.59 17.94
CA GLU A 304 -2.48 30.55 17.31
C GLU A 304 -2.73 29.21 16.59
N LYS A 305 -1.73 28.70 15.87
CA LYS A 305 -1.78 27.39 15.21
C LYS A 305 -2.04 26.26 16.22
N ILE A 306 -1.31 26.23 17.34
CA ILE A 306 -1.53 25.24 18.40
C ILE A 306 -2.96 25.36 18.94
N ARG A 307 -3.43 26.57 19.24
CA ARG A 307 -4.78 26.78 19.75
C ARG A 307 -5.85 26.27 18.78
N PHE A 308 -5.72 26.61 17.49
CA PHE A 308 -6.62 26.15 16.44
C PHE A 308 -6.69 24.62 16.39
N PHE A 309 -5.55 23.92 16.42
CA PHE A 309 -5.54 22.46 16.37
C PHE A 309 -6.04 21.80 17.65
N ASN A 310 -5.82 22.41 18.81
CA ASN A 310 -6.40 21.92 20.07
C ASN A 310 -7.94 21.98 20.03
N GLU A 311 -8.51 23.05 19.49
CA GLU A 311 -9.96 23.18 19.29
C GLU A 311 -10.48 22.19 18.24
N LEU A 312 -9.80 22.07 17.10
CA LEU A 312 -10.18 21.15 16.02
C LEU A 312 -10.21 19.69 16.50
N THR A 313 -9.20 19.28 17.27
CA THR A 313 -9.07 17.92 17.79
C THR A 313 -9.86 17.70 19.09
N LYS A 314 -10.38 18.77 19.71
CA LYS A 314 -10.96 18.78 21.05
C LYS A 314 -10.05 18.10 22.08
N GLN A 315 -8.73 18.23 21.88
CA GLN A 315 -7.68 17.61 22.69
C GLN A 315 -7.83 16.07 22.86
N LYS A 316 -8.52 15.41 21.93
CA LYS A 316 -8.61 13.94 21.91
C LYS A 316 -7.27 13.32 21.53
N SER A 317 -7.02 12.11 22.00
CA SER A 317 -5.90 11.31 21.50
C SER A 317 -6.10 10.97 20.01
N PHE A 318 -5.00 10.73 19.32
CA PHE A 318 -4.97 10.52 17.87
C PHE A 318 -5.91 9.39 17.43
N GLN A 319 -5.89 8.25 18.11
CA GLN A 319 -6.76 7.10 17.86
C GLN A 319 -8.26 7.38 18.07
N SER A 320 -8.59 8.37 18.91
CA SER A 320 -9.97 8.78 19.18
C SER A 320 -10.50 9.84 18.22
N LEU A 321 -9.64 10.40 17.35
CA LEU A 321 -10.09 11.27 16.26
C LEU A 321 -10.77 10.47 15.16
N GLU A 322 -11.69 11.11 14.44
CA GLU A 322 -12.24 10.50 13.24
C GLU A 322 -11.15 10.30 12.19
N ARG A 323 -11.28 9.22 11.42
CA ARG A 323 -10.27 8.82 10.44
C ARG A 323 -9.98 9.91 9.38
N GLN A 324 -11.02 10.61 8.96
CA GLN A 324 -10.89 11.73 8.02
C GLN A 324 -10.07 12.88 8.63
N ILE A 325 -10.32 13.24 9.90
CA ILE A 325 -9.52 14.26 10.60
C ILE A 325 -8.06 13.80 10.71
N ARG A 326 -7.80 12.54 11.07
CA ARG A 326 -6.42 12.01 11.15
C ARG A 326 -5.66 12.14 9.83
N LYS A 327 -6.33 11.82 8.70
CA LYS A 327 -5.77 12.00 7.36
C LYS A 327 -5.45 13.46 7.09
N GLU A 328 -6.38 14.38 7.38
CA GLU A 328 -6.20 15.81 7.11
C GLU A 328 -5.05 16.39 7.92
N ILE A 329 -4.98 16.15 9.22
CA ILE A 329 -3.91 16.69 10.06
C ILE A 329 -2.53 16.12 9.71
N LEU A 330 -2.47 14.87 9.21
CA LEU A 330 -1.23 14.24 8.76
C LEU A 330 -0.72 14.79 7.42
N ALA A 331 -1.63 15.28 6.58
CA ALA A 331 -1.30 15.86 5.28
C ALA A 331 -0.87 17.34 5.36
N ILE A 332 -0.97 17.97 6.54
CA ILE A 332 -0.52 19.34 6.77
C ILE A 332 1.00 19.42 6.61
N ASP A 333 1.47 20.54 6.06
CA ASP A 333 2.90 20.75 5.88
C ASP A 333 3.64 20.86 7.23
N GLY A 334 4.77 20.16 7.32
CA GLY A 334 5.47 19.84 8.57
C GLY A 334 5.14 18.44 9.12
N GLY A 335 5.54 18.19 10.37
CA GLY A 335 5.38 16.91 11.05
C GLY A 335 4.25 16.88 12.08
N LEU A 336 3.47 15.79 12.09
CA LEU A 336 2.60 15.39 13.19
C LEU A 336 3.43 14.63 14.23
N ILE A 337 3.51 15.14 15.46
CA ILE A 337 4.29 14.54 16.54
C ILE A 337 3.33 13.97 17.58
N LEU A 338 3.49 12.69 17.88
CA LEU A 338 2.68 11.96 18.87
C LEU A 338 3.57 11.41 19.99
N SER A 339 2.99 11.26 21.17
CA SER A 339 3.53 10.35 22.19
C SER A 339 3.22 8.88 21.86
N SER A 340 3.88 7.96 22.53
CA SER A 340 3.56 6.52 22.50
C SER A 340 2.16 6.18 23.03
N SER A 341 1.54 7.07 23.80
CA SER A 341 0.14 6.97 24.27
C SER A 341 -0.90 7.54 23.29
N GLY A 342 -0.45 8.17 22.20
CA GLY A 342 -1.32 8.76 21.17
C GLY A 342 -1.75 10.20 21.49
N LYS A 343 -1.17 10.83 22.52
CA LYS A 343 -1.33 12.28 22.74
C LYS A 343 -0.72 13.01 21.54
N ILE A 344 -1.47 13.94 20.98
CA ILE A 344 -0.97 14.82 19.92
C ILE A 344 -0.13 15.90 20.59
N ILE A 345 1.17 15.88 20.33
CA ILE A 345 2.14 16.83 20.89
C ILE A 345 2.17 18.09 20.03
N SER A 346 2.16 17.93 18.70
CA SER A 346 2.17 19.06 17.76
C SER A 346 1.72 18.63 16.35
N ILE A 347 1.15 19.56 15.59
CA ILE A 347 0.65 19.37 14.22
C ILE A 347 1.35 20.36 13.28
N GLY A 348 1.87 19.88 12.15
CA GLY A 348 2.56 20.70 11.16
C GLY A 348 3.85 21.34 11.69
N THR A 349 4.61 20.58 12.47
CA THR A 349 5.86 21.05 13.10
C THR A 349 6.94 21.21 12.04
N ILE A 350 7.58 22.38 11.97
CA ILE A 350 8.81 22.56 11.18
C ILE A 350 9.97 22.10 12.06
N VAL A 351 10.60 20.99 11.67
CA VAL A 351 11.69 20.38 12.44
C VAL A 351 12.98 21.13 12.16
N LYS A 352 13.69 21.55 13.21
CA LYS A 352 15.03 22.11 13.07
C LYS A 352 15.99 21.02 12.61
N LEU A 353 16.75 21.29 11.55
CA LEU A 353 17.65 20.33 10.94
C LEU A 353 19.10 20.79 11.13
N PRO A 354 20.05 19.87 11.39
CA PRO A 354 21.47 20.21 11.33
C PRO A 354 21.84 20.62 9.90
N GLY A 355 22.71 21.64 9.77
CA GLY A 355 23.21 22.11 8.48
C GLY A 355 23.86 20.98 7.67
N GLY A 356 23.65 20.97 6.35
CA GLY A 356 24.18 19.95 5.45
C GLY A 356 23.32 18.69 5.30
N SER A 357 22.06 18.70 5.75
CA SER A 357 21.13 17.59 5.54
C SER A 357 20.87 17.34 4.05
N SER A 358 21.16 16.12 3.58
CA SER A 358 20.92 15.69 2.20
C SER A 358 19.56 14.96 2.05
N GLY A 359 18.84 15.27 0.98
CA GLY A 359 17.49 14.77 0.68
C GLY A 359 16.40 15.83 0.84
N GLY A 360 15.21 15.60 0.26
CA GLY A 360 14.08 16.53 0.38
C GLY A 360 13.66 16.78 1.85
N GLY A 361 13.09 17.95 2.15
CA GLY A 361 12.85 18.43 3.53
C GLY A 361 12.14 17.43 4.45
N ARG A 362 11.10 16.73 3.98
CA ARG A 362 10.41 15.69 4.77
C ARG A 362 11.28 14.49 5.11
N THR A 363 12.19 14.10 4.21
CA THR A 363 13.14 12.99 4.47
C THR A 363 14.13 13.39 5.56
N ALA A 364 14.67 14.61 5.50
CA ALA A 364 15.59 15.11 6.51
C ALA A 364 14.89 15.20 7.88
N ALA A 365 13.67 15.74 7.94
CA ALA A 365 12.85 15.80 9.14
C ALA A 365 12.54 14.40 9.71
N ALA A 366 12.20 13.42 8.87
CA ALA A 366 11.95 12.06 9.32
C ALA A 366 13.20 11.43 9.97
N LYS A 367 14.39 11.61 9.36
CA LYS A 367 15.64 11.11 9.93
C LYS A 367 15.93 11.72 11.30
N GLU A 368 15.77 13.04 11.42
CA GLU A 368 16.00 13.76 12.68
C GLU A 368 15.03 13.28 13.78
N LEU A 369 13.73 13.28 13.48
CA LEU A 369 12.68 12.83 14.40
C LEU A 369 12.85 11.37 14.83
N SER A 370 13.37 10.51 13.94
CA SER A 370 13.62 9.10 14.25
C SER A 370 14.68 8.84 15.32
N LYS A 371 15.43 9.87 15.75
CA LYS A 371 16.34 9.77 16.89
C LYS A 371 15.59 9.67 18.23
N LEU A 372 14.36 10.19 18.30
CA LEU A 372 13.53 10.26 19.50
C LEU A 372 12.50 9.12 19.58
N GLY A 373 12.49 8.22 18.59
CA GLY A 373 11.54 7.12 18.48
C GLY A 373 11.48 6.61 17.05
N ILE A 374 10.31 6.72 16.42
CA ILE A 374 10.14 6.39 15.00
C ILE A 374 9.53 7.55 14.22
N ALA A 375 9.87 7.63 12.94
CA ALA A 375 9.27 8.59 12.02
C ALA A 375 8.84 7.89 10.74
N ILE A 376 7.60 8.15 10.30
CA ILE A 376 7.03 7.63 9.08
C ILE A 376 6.80 8.80 8.12
N LYS A 377 7.46 8.74 6.97
CA LYS A 377 7.26 9.66 5.87
C LYS A 377 6.32 9.02 4.85
N ILE A 378 5.33 9.78 4.40
CA ILE A 378 4.53 9.43 3.22
C ILE A 378 4.87 10.42 2.10
N SER A 379 5.19 9.91 0.91
CA SER A 379 5.48 10.75 -0.26
C SER A 379 4.21 11.18 -0.99
N ASN A 380 4.31 12.27 -1.73
CA ASN A 380 3.32 12.66 -2.73
C ASN A 380 3.21 11.60 -3.85
N ASP A 381 4.23 10.79 -4.06
CA ASP A 381 4.14 9.65 -5.01
C ASP A 381 3.43 8.42 -4.41
N GLY A 382 3.04 8.49 -3.12
CA GLY A 382 2.28 7.45 -2.45
C GLY A 382 3.10 6.38 -1.73
N TYR A 383 4.43 6.42 -1.73
CA TYR A 383 5.24 5.48 -0.95
C TYR A 383 5.32 5.88 0.53
N ILE A 384 5.33 4.89 1.42
CA ILE A 384 5.45 5.03 2.87
C ILE A 384 6.85 4.52 3.28
N GLN A 385 7.59 5.32 4.05
CA GLN A 385 8.94 5.00 4.52
C GLN A 385 9.02 5.14 6.04
N LEU A 386 9.59 4.13 6.71
CA LEU A 386 9.87 4.16 8.15
C LEU A 386 11.34 4.45 8.41
N PHE A 387 11.60 5.36 9.34
CA PHE A 387 12.92 5.68 9.89
C PHE A 387 12.91 5.41 11.40
N ARG A 388 14.04 4.91 11.91
CA ARG A 388 14.25 4.66 13.35
C ARG A 388 15.72 4.81 13.71
N LYS A 389 15.99 5.12 14.98
CA LYS A 389 17.35 5.18 15.57
C LYS A 389 18.30 6.15 14.84
N GLY A 390 17.77 7.19 14.17
CA GLY A 390 18.57 8.16 13.44
C GLY A 390 19.35 7.59 12.24
N ILE A 391 19.01 6.39 11.76
CA ILE A 391 19.72 5.75 10.64
C ILE A 391 19.43 6.51 9.33
N SER A 392 20.43 6.59 8.46
CA SER A 392 20.37 7.35 7.21
C SER A 392 19.42 6.74 6.17
N ASN A 393 19.21 5.44 6.19
CA ASN A 393 18.34 4.70 5.27
C ASN A 393 17.02 4.32 5.95
N GLU A 394 15.94 4.26 5.17
CA GLU A 394 14.68 3.71 5.66
C GLU A 394 14.84 2.23 6.05
N VAL A 395 14.12 1.81 7.09
CA VAL A 395 14.10 0.41 7.55
C VAL A 395 12.90 -0.37 6.99
N LEU A 396 11.92 0.35 6.43
CA LEU A 396 10.77 -0.21 5.71
C LEU A 396 10.38 0.78 4.62
N ARG A 397 10.06 0.24 3.44
CA ARG A 397 9.39 0.94 2.35
C ARG A 397 8.19 0.14 1.87
N ILE A 398 7.04 0.79 1.80
CA ILE A 398 5.84 0.32 1.10
C ILE A 398 5.70 1.25 -0.09
N ILE A 399 5.78 0.73 -1.31
CA ILE A 399 5.70 1.58 -2.51
C ILE A 399 4.27 2.04 -2.78
#